data_AF-A0A810E1Q9-F1
#
_entry.id   AF-A0A810E1Q9-F1
#
_cell.length_a   1.000
_cell.length_b   1.000
_cell.length_c   1.000
_cell.angle_alpha   90.00
_cell.angle_beta   90.00
_cell.angle_gamma   90.00
#
_symmetry.space_group_name_H-M   'P 1'
#
loop_
_entity.id
_entity.type
_entity.pdbx_description
1 polymer ?
#
loop_
_entity_poly.entity_id
_entity_poly.type
_entity_poly.pdbx_seq_one_letter_code
_entity_poly.pdbx_strand_id
1 'polypeptide(L)'
;MSAKDNIISTIQQMIHLEPMILFLGDGFDMRRHADLYGISWSCVFTTQMDTQITNLFSSDTRKVKPVYSAWDLEDLPWSKTQMPLVWLFGDSEYNVERRASEIETEAENMFNVIKSRLKEFGRMVCVGFNPDHEVIDAKSAK
;
A
#
# COMPACT_ATOMS: atom_id res chain seq x y z
N MET A 1 37.59 10.72 3.10
CA MET A 1 36.18 11.14 2.93
C MET A 1 36.01 12.47 3.64
N SER A 2 35.48 13.51 2.99
CA SER A 2 35.35 14.81 3.63
C SER A 2 34.11 14.85 4.55
N ALA A 3 34.10 15.76 5.53
CA ALA A 3 32.95 15.97 6.40
C ALA A 3 31.67 16.33 5.61
N LYS A 4 31.83 17.00 4.46
CA LYS A 4 30.74 17.34 3.53
C LYS A 4 30.16 16.10 2.87
N ASP A 5 30.99 15.14 2.47
CA ASP A 5 30.55 13.88 1.85
C ASP A 5 29.79 13.00 2.86
N ASN A 6 30.21 13.00 4.13
CA ASN A 6 29.47 12.33 5.20
C ASN A 6 28.09 12.93 5.42
N ILE A 7 27.97 14.26 5.46
CA ILE A 7 26.68 14.93 5.64
C ILE A 7 25.75 14.67 4.46
N ILE A 8 26.26 14.72 3.22
CA ILE A 8 25.47 14.43 2.02
C ILE A 8 25.01 12.96 2.01
N SER A 9 25.88 12.02 2.36
CA SER A 9 25.54 10.59 2.51
C SER A 9 24.43 10.38 3.55
N THR A 10 24.55 11.01 4.72
CA THR A 10 23.53 10.90 5.78
C THR A 10 22.20 11.51 5.34
N ILE A 11 22.20 12.67 4.68
CA ILE A 11 20.98 13.28 4.13
C ILE A 11 20.34 12.38 3.06
N GLN A 12 21.14 11.79 2.17
CA GLN A 12 20.66 10.86 1.13
C GLN A 12 20.07 9.57 1.73
N GLN A 13 20.69 9.04 2.79
CA GLN A 13 20.15 7.93 3.57
C GLN A 13 18.84 8.33 4.26
N MET A 14 18.76 9.54 4.83
CA MET A 14 17.53 10.06 5.46
C MET A 14 16.38 10.27 4.47
N ILE A 15 16.67 10.73 3.25
CA ILE A 15 15.68 10.79 2.16
C ILE A 15 15.20 9.39 1.74
N HIS A 16 15.99 8.34 1.99
CA HIS A 16 15.59 6.94 1.82
C HIS A 16 14.85 6.35 3.04
N LEU A 17 14.76 7.05 4.18
CA LEU A 17 14.19 6.53 5.44
C LEU A 17 12.66 6.62 5.51
N GLU A 18 12.04 7.65 4.93
CA GLU A 18 10.60 7.79 5.01
C GLU A 18 9.91 6.72 4.16
N PRO A 19 8.97 5.95 4.71
CA PRO A 19 8.19 5.01 3.94
C PRO A 19 7.51 5.72 2.76
N MET A 20 7.40 5.00 1.65
CA MET A 20 6.65 5.48 0.50
C MET A 20 5.54 4.49 0.25
N ILE A 21 4.30 4.96 0.38
CA ILE A 21 3.10 4.14 0.41
C ILE A 21 2.28 4.42 -0.84
N LEU A 22 1.85 3.36 -1.51
CA LEU A 22 0.94 3.44 -2.65
C LEU A 22 -0.42 2.87 -2.26
N PHE A 23 -1.48 3.61 -2.56
CA PHE A 23 -2.86 3.12 -2.54
C PHE A 23 -3.34 2.97 -3.98
N LEU A 24 -3.83 1.78 -4.33
CA LEU A 24 -4.40 1.44 -5.63
C LEU A 24 -5.90 1.17 -5.49
N GLY A 25 -6.71 2.09 -6.01
CA GLY A 25 -8.15 1.99 -6.08
C GLY A 25 -8.64 1.26 -7.34
N ASP A 26 -9.95 1.03 -7.44
CA ASP A 26 -10.59 0.25 -8.51
C ASP A 26 -10.42 0.83 -9.92
N GLY A 27 -10.24 2.15 -10.03
CA GLY A 27 -9.97 2.84 -11.29
C GLY A 27 -8.53 2.72 -11.80
N PHE A 28 -7.66 1.96 -11.13
CA PHE A 28 -6.28 1.76 -11.53
C PHE A 28 -6.17 0.93 -12.82
N ASP A 29 -5.54 1.50 -13.85
CA ASP A 29 -5.24 0.80 -15.11
C ASP A 29 -3.76 0.40 -15.17
N MET A 30 -3.51 -0.91 -15.13
CA MET A 30 -2.15 -1.48 -15.11
C MET A 30 -1.30 -1.09 -16.33
N ARG A 31 -1.93 -0.84 -17.49
CA ARG A 31 -1.19 -0.50 -18.71
C ARG A 31 -0.78 0.96 -18.74
N ARG A 32 -1.60 1.84 -18.16
CA ARG A 32 -1.37 3.29 -18.17
C ARG A 32 -0.35 3.76 -17.14
N HIS A 33 -0.14 2.96 -16.10
CA HIS A 33 0.65 3.34 -14.92
C HIS A 33 1.88 2.44 -14.71
N ALA A 34 2.48 1.98 -15.81
CA ALA A 34 3.63 1.07 -15.78
C ALA A 34 4.87 1.65 -15.07
N ASP A 35 4.97 2.98 -15.02
CA ASP A 35 6.02 3.72 -14.32
C ASP A 35 5.98 3.52 -12.80
N LEU A 36 4.81 3.21 -12.22
CA LEU A 36 4.67 3.00 -10.78
C LEU A 36 5.42 1.75 -10.28
N TYR A 37 5.62 0.74 -11.13
CA TYR A 37 6.23 -0.53 -10.72
C TYR A 37 7.72 -0.38 -10.39
N GLY A 38 8.42 0.54 -11.06
CA GLY A 38 9.84 0.80 -10.85
C GLY A 38 10.15 1.58 -9.57
N ILE A 39 9.14 2.20 -8.95
CA ILE A 39 9.33 3.03 -7.74
C ILE A 39 9.58 2.14 -6.53
N SER A 40 10.45 2.59 -5.62
CA SER A 40 10.81 1.88 -4.39
C SER A 40 9.79 2.06 -3.26
N TRP A 41 8.59 1.53 -3.47
CA TRP A 41 7.52 1.49 -2.46
C TRP A 41 7.93 0.66 -1.24
N SER A 42 7.52 1.12 -0.07
CA SER A 42 7.66 0.41 1.20
C SER A 42 6.43 -0.42 1.54
N CYS A 43 5.29 -0.14 0.91
CA CYS A 43 4.04 -0.89 1.00
C CYS A 43 3.12 -0.48 -0.15
N VAL A 44 2.32 -1.42 -0.65
CA VAL A 44 1.20 -1.15 -1.55
C VAL A 44 -0.08 -1.64 -0.87
N PHE A 45 -1.08 -0.77 -0.75
CA PHE A 45 -2.44 -1.11 -0.37
C PHE A 45 -3.30 -1.15 -1.62
N THR A 46 -4.20 -2.12 -1.76
CA THR A 46 -5.07 -2.19 -2.92
C THR A 46 -6.48 -2.66 -2.60
N THR A 47 -7.45 -2.07 -3.31
CA THR A 47 -8.84 -2.55 -3.39
C THR A 47 -9.07 -3.46 -4.60
N GLN A 48 -8.11 -3.49 -5.53
CA GLN A 48 -8.14 -4.38 -6.69
C GLN A 48 -8.08 -5.84 -6.23
N MET A 49 -8.64 -6.74 -7.04
CA MET A 49 -8.66 -8.19 -6.76
C MET A 49 -7.87 -9.02 -7.78
N ASP A 50 -7.28 -8.37 -8.80
CA ASP A 50 -6.51 -9.03 -9.85
C ASP A 50 -5.11 -9.41 -9.36
N THR A 51 -4.85 -10.71 -9.24
CA THR A 51 -3.60 -11.28 -8.73
C THR A 51 -2.37 -10.91 -9.56
N GLN A 52 -2.53 -10.44 -10.81
CA GLN A 52 -1.43 -9.95 -11.64
C GLN A 52 -0.67 -8.78 -11.00
N ILE A 53 -1.31 -8.02 -10.11
CA ILE A 53 -0.67 -6.91 -9.37
C ILE A 53 0.60 -7.37 -8.65
N THR A 54 0.58 -8.55 -8.03
CA THR A 54 1.75 -9.10 -7.34
C THR A 54 2.97 -9.21 -8.25
N ASN A 55 2.76 -9.65 -9.48
CA ASN A 55 3.83 -9.84 -10.46
C ASN A 55 4.39 -8.51 -10.96
N LEU A 56 3.55 -7.48 -11.05
CA LEU A 56 3.96 -6.17 -11.56
C LEU A 56 4.94 -5.46 -10.62
N PHE A 57 4.77 -5.63 -9.30
CA PHE A 57 5.67 -5.04 -8.31
C PHE A 57 6.87 -5.92 -7.94
N SER A 58 6.93 -7.16 -8.43
CA SER A 58 8.04 -8.07 -8.16
C SER A 58 9.22 -7.81 -9.10
N SER A 59 10.45 -7.90 -8.58
CA SER A 59 11.68 -7.79 -9.36
C SER A 59 12.83 -8.56 -8.72
N ASP A 60 13.99 -8.60 -9.38
CA ASP A 60 15.20 -9.27 -8.84
C ASP A 60 15.63 -8.74 -7.46
N THR A 61 15.32 -7.48 -7.16
CA THR A 61 15.71 -6.79 -5.92
C THR A 61 14.55 -6.58 -4.95
N ARG A 62 13.32 -6.90 -5.36
CA ARG A 62 12.10 -6.75 -4.55
C ARG A 62 11.21 -7.99 -4.64
N LYS A 63 10.97 -8.59 -3.48
CA LYS A 63 9.93 -9.61 -3.30
C LYS A 63 8.66 -8.97 -2.76
N VAL A 64 7.53 -9.31 -3.35
CA VAL A 64 6.22 -8.90 -2.86
C VAL A 64 5.74 -9.93 -1.83
N LYS A 65 5.34 -9.46 -0.64
CA LYS A 65 4.72 -10.27 0.40
C LYS A 65 3.22 -9.93 0.47
N PRO A 66 2.33 -10.83 0.04
CA PRO A 66 0.90 -10.57 0.15
C PRO A 66 0.46 -10.59 1.62
N VAL A 67 -0.48 -9.71 1.97
CA VAL A 67 -1.06 -9.55 3.32
C VAL A 67 -2.56 -9.42 3.18
N TYR A 68 -3.29 -10.28 3.90
CA TYR A 68 -4.75 -10.43 3.78
C TYR A 68 -5.49 -10.26 5.12
N SER A 69 -4.78 -9.98 6.21
CA SER A 69 -5.38 -9.84 7.52
C SER A 69 -4.86 -8.62 8.26
N ALA A 70 -5.71 -8.07 9.13
CA ALA A 70 -5.36 -6.98 10.03
C ALA A 70 -4.25 -7.40 11.01
N TRP A 71 -4.31 -8.65 11.48
CA TRP A 71 -3.31 -9.22 12.39
C TRP A 71 -1.90 -9.23 11.77
N ASP A 72 -1.77 -9.67 10.52
CA ASP A 72 -0.49 -9.66 9.81
C ASP A 72 0.02 -8.24 9.52
N LEU A 73 -0.87 -7.25 9.52
CA LEU A 73 -0.57 -5.85 9.25
C LEU A 73 -0.11 -5.08 10.49
N GLU A 74 -0.54 -5.44 11.70
CA GLU A 74 -0.26 -4.68 12.93
C GLU A 74 1.23 -4.43 13.15
N ASP A 75 2.06 -5.48 13.08
CA ASP A 75 3.49 -5.42 13.33
C ASP A 75 4.34 -5.43 12.04
N LEU A 76 3.71 -5.20 10.90
CA LEU A 76 4.39 -5.34 9.62
C LEU A 76 5.42 -4.22 9.39
N PRO A 77 6.70 -4.54 9.09
CA PRO A 77 7.69 -3.53 8.79
C PRO A 77 7.50 -2.95 7.37
N TRP A 78 7.70 -1.64 7.23
CA TRP A 78 7.74 -0.95 5.94
C TRP A 78 9.04 -1.26 5.22
N SER A 79 9.02 -2.25 4.31
CA SER A 79 10.21 -2.77 3.64
C SER A 79 10.15 -2.56 2.14
N LYS A 80 11.26 -2.13 1.55
CA LYS A 80 11.40 -1.95 0.09
C LYS A 80 11.85 -3.23 -0.62
N THR A 81 12.42 -4.19 0.12
CA THR A 81 12.97 -5.45 -0.41
C THR A 81 12.03 -6.63 -0.21
N GLN A 82 11.32 -6.67 0.92
CA GLN A 82 10.18 -7.55 1.16
C GLN A 82 8.93 -6.69 1.27
N MET A 83 8.50 -6.14 0.14
CA MET A 83 7.45 -5.14 0.09
C MET A 83 6.09 -5.77 0.36
N PRO A 84 5.36 -5.32 1.39
CA PRO A 84 3.97 -5.71 1.57
C PRO A 84 3.10 -5.28 0.40
N LEU A 85 2.25 -6.21 -0.05
CA LEU A 85 1.08 -5.93 -0.85
C LEU A 85 -0.15 -6.33 -0.03
N VAL A 86 -0.85 -5.32 0.45
CA VAL A 86 -1.98 -5.45 1.36
C VAL A 86 -3.27 -5.44 0.54
N TRP A 87 -3.96 -6.58 0.53
CA TRP A 87 -5.21 -6.80 -0.18
C TRP A 87 -6.38 -6.49 0.74
N LEU A 88 -6.93 -5.27 0.66
CA LEU A 88 -7.96 -4.81 1.59
C LEU A 88 -9.22 -5.67 1.54
N PHE A 89 -9.61 -6.09 0.33
CA PHE A 89 -10.77 -6.95 0.11
C PHE A 89 -10.36 -8.38 -0.30
N GLY A 90 -9.11 -8.78 -0.05
CA GLY A 90 -8.55 -10.02 -0.58
C GLY A 90 -8.32 -9.99 -2.09
N ASP A 91 -7.97 -11.15 -2.66
CA ASP A 91 -7.88 -11.36 -4.10
C ASP A 91 -8.83 -12.47 -4.56
N SER A 92 -8.88 -12.74 -5.86
CA SER A 92 -9.78 -13.76 -6.43
C SER A 92 -9.52 -15.18 -5.92
N GLU A 93 -8.29 -15.50 -5.49
CA GLU A 93 -7.92 -16.84 -5.02
C GLU A 93 -8.15 -16.98 -3.51
N TYR A 94 -7.88 -15.93 -2.74
CA TYR A 94 -8.07 -15.89 -1.29
C TYR A 94 -9.55 -15.92 -0.88
N ASN A 95 -10.44 -15.38 -1.72
CA ASN A 95 -11.85 -15.20 -1.37
C ASN A 95 -12.78 -16.35 -1.77
N VAL A 96 -12.26 -17.44 -2.37
CA VAL A 96 -13.07 -18.51 -2.99
C VAL A 96 -14.16 -19.08 -2.07
N GLU A 97 -13.91 -19.14 -0.76
CA GLU A 97 -14.84 -19.73 0.23
C GLU A 97 -15.32 -18.73 1.30
N ARG A 98 -14.98 -17.43 1.16
CA ARG A 98 -15.31 -16.42 2.16
C ARG A 98 -16.63 -15.73 1.86
N ARG A 99 -17.39 -15.42 2.92
CA ARG A 99 -18.61 -14.62 2.77
C ARG A 99 -18.26 -13.14 2.60
N ALA A 100 -19.04 -12.41 1.80
CA ALA A 100 -18.85 -10.97 1.60
C ALA A 100 -18.74 -10.20 2.93
N SER A 101 -19.58 -10.52 3.91
CA SER A 101 -19.53 -9.90 5.25
C SER A 101 -18.22 -10.15 6.00
N GLU A 102 -17.58 -11.30 5.81
CA GLU A 102 -16.28 -11.63 6.42
C GLU A 102 -15.14 -10.87 5.73
N ILE A 103 -15.27 -10.59 4.44
CA ILE A 103 -14.32 -9.78 3.67
C ILE A 103 -14.45 -8.32 4.09
N GLU A 104 -15.67 -7.78 4.15
CA GLU A 104 -15.96 -6.41 4.59
C GLU A 104 -15.46 -6.17 6.02
N THR A 105 -15.75 -7.08 6.95
CA THR A 105 -15.28 -6.98 8.34
C THR A 105 -13.74 -6.97 8.42
N GLU A 106 -13.07 -7.83 7.65
CA GLU A 106 -11.60 -7.85 7.61
C GLU A 106 -11.04 -6.55 7.01
N ALA A 107 -11.64 -6.06 5.92
CA ALA A 107 -11.27 -4.80 5.29
C ALA A 107 -11.38 -3.61 6.25
N GLU A 108 -12.46 -3.53 7.02
CA GLU A 108 -12.66 -2.51 8.06
C GLU A 108 -11.59 -2.60 9.16
N ASN A 109 -11.27 -3.81 9.62
CA ASN A 109 -10.23 -4.04 10.61
C ASN A 109 -8.85 -3.61 10.08
N MET A 110 -8.51 -4.01 8.86
CA MET A 110 -7.28 -3.60 8.18
C MET A 110 -7.22 -2.07 8.03
N PHE A 111 -8.33 -1.44 7.62
CA PHE A 111 -8.40 0.02 7.51
C PHE A 111 -8.21 0.72 8.86
N ASN A 112 -8.70 0.16 9.96
CA ASN A 112 -8.44 0.67 11.31
C ASN A 112 -6.96 0.59 11.69
N VAL A 113 -6.27 -0.50 11.33
CA VAL A 113 -4.81 -0.63 11.51
C VAL A 113 -4.06 0.38 10.64
N ILE A 114 -4.46 0.56 9.38
CA ILE A 114 -3.85 1.57 8.49
C ILE A 114 -4.00 2.97 9.10
N LYS A 115 -5.19 3.34 9.56
CA LYS A 115 -5.47 4.64 10.20
C LYS A 115 -4.57 4.88 11.42
N SER A 116 -4.36 3.88 12.27
CA SER A 116 -3.51 4.04 13.47
C SER A 116 -2.02 4.21 13.12
N ARG A 117 -1.60 3.71 11.96
CA ARG A 117 -0.21 3.74 11.46
C ARG A 117 0.08 4.85 10.44
N LEU A 118 -0.90 5.67 10.04
CA LEU A 118 -0.74 6.75 9.05
C LEU A 118 0.45 7.69 9.35
N LYS A 119 0.72 7.95 10.63
CA LYS A 119 1.86 8.78 11.07
C LYS A 119 3.24 8.23 10.68
N GLU A 120 3.32 6.95 10.32
CA GLU A 120 4.55 6.27 9.89
C GLU A 120 4.79 6.41 8.39
N PHE A 121 3.79 6.80 7.61
CA PHE A 121 3.76 6.58 6.16
C PHE A 121 4.69 7.47 5.36
N GLY A 122 5.27 8.53 5.93
CA GLY A 122 6.18 9.44 5.22
C GLY A 122 5.49 10.15 4.05
N ARG A 123 5.35 9.44 2.92
CA ARG A 123 4.62 9.89 1.72
C ARG A 123 3.59 8.86 1.28
N MET A 124 2.41 9.36 0.91
CA MET A 124 1.31 8.56 0.36
C MET A 124 0.99 9.02 -1.06
N VAL A 125 0.81 8.06 -1.96
CA VAL A 125 0.33 8.28 -3.33
C VAL A 125 -0.92 7.45 -3.52
N CYS A 126 -2.00 8.07 -3.99
CA CYS A 126 -3.28 7.40 -4.25
C CYS A 126 -3.57 7.44 -5.75
N VAL A 127 -3.83 6.29 -6.36
CA VAL A 127 -4.10 6.16 -7.80
C VAL A 127 -5.36 5.31 -8.00
N GLY A 128 -6.21 5.69 -8.95
CA GLY A 128 -7.42 4.93 -9.28
C GLY A 128 -8.58 5.12 -8.30
N PHE A 129 -8.49 6.05 -7.37
CA PHE A 129 -9.64 6.45 -6.54
C PHE A 129 -10.44 7.54 -7.22
N ASN A 130 -11.76 7.38 -7.28
CA ASN A 130 -12.66 8.44 -7.70
C ASN A 130 -12.99 9.32 -6.48
N PRO A 131 -12.54 10.59 -6.45
CA PRO A 131 -12.82 11.48 -5.31
C PRO A 131 -14.32 11.74 -5.11
N ASP A 132 -15.14 11.57 -6.15
CA ASP A 132 -16.58 11.83 -6.10
C ASP A 132 -17.40 10.63 -5.58
N HIS A 133 -16.80 9.45 -5.44
CA HIS A 133 -17.54 8.24 -5.02
C HIS A 133 -17.90 8.24 -3.52
N GLU A 134 -17.23 9.04 -2.70
CA GLU A 134 -17.48 9.14 -1.25
C GLU A 134 -17.16 10.54 -0.69
N VAL A 135 -17.59 11.61 -1.35
CA VAL A 135 -17.64 12.92 -0.67
C VAL A 135 -18.74 12.85 0.38
N ILE A 136 -18.38 12.45 1.60
CA ILE A 136 -19.20 12.69 2.77
C ILE A 136 -19.17 14.20 2.99
N ASP A 137 -20.18 14.91 2.47
CA ASP A 137 -20.34 16.33 2.75
C ASP A 137 -20.46 16.45 4.28
N ALA A 138 -19.49 17.13 4.90
CA ALA A 138 -19.40 17.25 6.35
C ALA A 138 -20.64 17.92 6.97
N LYS A 139 -21.49 18.53 6.13
CA LYS A 139 -22.78 19.11 6.52
C LYS A 139 -23.94 18.10 6.58
N SER A 140 -23.76 16.88 6.08
CA SER A 140 -24.79 15.82 6.08
C SER A 140 -24.73 14.88 7.28
N ALA A 141 -23.67 14.94 8.10
CA ALA A 141 -23.65 14.27 9.39
C ALA A 141 -24.48 15.09 10.39
N LYS A 142 -25.79 14.82 10.43
CA LYS A 142 -26.70 15.25 11.50
C LYS A 142 -26.87 14.16 12.54
#